data_AF-A0A5S4H9X7-F1
#
_entry.id   AF-A0A5S4H9X7-F1
#
_cell.length_a   1.000
_cell.length_b   1.000
_cell.length_c   1.000
_cell.angle_alpha   90.00
_cell.angle_beta   90.00
_cell.angle_gamma   90.00
#
_symmetry.space_group_name_H-M   'P 1'
#
loop_
_entity.id
_entity.type
_entity.pdbx_description
1 polymer ?
#
loop_
_entity_poly.entity_id
_entity_poly.type
_entity_poly.pdbx_seq_one_letter_code
_entity_poly.pdbx_strand_id
1 'polypeptide(L)'
;MGDDKLERIAELLAGRNAIDEEIAAIIQRPMTAGHLGEWIASRIFDIELEESATNSAVDGRFRVGPLQGRTVNVKWYLKQEGILDTSSSATLDYYLVLTGPRSAAGSSRAGTRPWCLRAVYLFDAERLRDEQDARGVKTGVASSVLRRQWDEAEIYPRDCNPLLRVSAHQVELLKLLAG
;
A
#
# COMPACT_ATOMS: atom_id res chain seq x y z
N MET A 1 6.05 11.35 -37.76
CA MET A 1 6.68 10.11 -37.23
C MET A 1 7.17 10.24 -35.78
N GLY A 2 7.72 11.39 -35.35
CA GLY A 2 7.92 11.69 -33.92
C GLY A 2 6.64 12.16 -33.22
N ASP A 3 5.81 12.93 -33.93
CA ASP A 3 4.62 13.58 -33.38
C ASP A 3 3.46 12.59 -33.18
N ASP A 4 3.30 11.59 -34.04
CA ASP A 4 2.22 10.58 -33.99
C ASP A 4 2.21 9.81 -32.66
N LYS A 5 3.41 9.55 -32.09
CA LYS A 5 3.54 8.91 -30.77
C LYS A 5 3.16 9.86 -29.64
N LEU A 6 3.49 11.14 -29.78
CA LEU A 6 3.16 12.15 -28.78
C LEU A 6 1.66 12.45 -28.77
N GLU A 7 1.04 12.54 -29.95
CA GLU A 7 -0.42 12.64 -30.12
C GLU A 7 -1.13 11.47 -29.45
N ARG A 8 -0.65 10.24 -29.70
CA ARG A 8 -1.22 9.05 -29.04
C ARG A 8 -1.09 9.10 -27.52
N ILE A 9 0.04 9.59 -26.99
CA ILE A 9 0.21 9.76 -25.54
C ILE A 9 -0.74 10.84 -25.00
N ALA A 10 -0.94 11.95 -25.71
CA ALA A 10 -1.86 13.00 -25.29
C ALA A 10 -3.31 12.49 -25.17
N GLU A 11 -3.77 11.69 -26.13
CA GLU A 11 -5.09 11.04 -26.08
C GLU A 11 -5.23 10.09 -24.88
N LEU A 12 -4.22 9.26 -24.63
CA LEU A 12 -4.21 8.32 -23.50
C LEU A 12 -4.20 9.06 -22.16
N LEU A 13 -3.46 10.17 -22.06
CA LEU A 13 -3.45 11.02 -20.87
C LEU A 13 -4.80 11.70 -20.64
N ALA A 14 -5.47 12.16 -21.69
CA ALA A 14 -6.82 12.73 -21.55
C ALA A 14 -7.82 11.69 -21.01
N GLY A 15 -7.79 10.46 -21.55
CA GLY A 15 -8.60 9.36 -21.04
C GLY A 15 -8.25 9.00 -19.59
N ARG A 16 -6.97 9.01 -19.23
CA ARG A 16 -6.53 8.77 -17.86
C ARG A 16 -7.01 9.85 -16.89
N ASN A 17 -6.91 11.12 -17.27
CA ASN A 17 -7.34 12.23 -16.44
C ASN A 17 -8.84 12.17 -16.14
N ALA A 18 -9.67 11.82 -17.13
CA ALA A 18 -11.11 11.64 -16.92
C ALA A 18 -11.42 10.52 -15.92
N ILE A 19 -10.73 9.38 -16.02
CA ILE A 19 -10.86 8.28 -15.05
C ILE A 19 -10.40 8.72 -13.65
N ASP A 20 -9.29 9.44 -13.56
CA ASP A 20 -8.77 9.94 -12.29
C ASP A 20 -9.73 10.96 -11.64
N GLU A 21 -10.45 11.77 -12.43
CA GLU A 21 -11.52 12.66 -11.96
C GLU A 21 -12.73 11.88 -11.42
N GLU A 22 -13.18 10.82 -12.09
CA GLU A 22 -14.26 9.94 -11.62
C GLU A 22 -13.89 9.28 -10.28
N ILE A 23 -12.67 8.77 -10.16
CA ILE A 23 -12.16 8.19 -8.90
C ILE A 23 -12.06 9.26 -7.82
N ALA A 24 -11.53 10.44 -8.15
CA ALA A 24 -11.38 11.55 -7.21
C ALA A 24 -12.73 12.01 -6.64
N ALA A 25 -13.79 11.99 -7.45
CA ALA A 25 -15.15 12.26 -6.99
C ALA A 25 -15.68 11.19 -6.00
N ILE A 26 -15.23 9.93 -6.11
CA ILE A 26 -15.60 8.87 -5.17
C ILE A 26 -14.81 8.97 -3.86
N ILE A 27 -13.50 9.18 -3.96
CA ILE A 27 -12.61 9.20 -2.78
C ILE A 27 -12.51 10.59 -2.12
N GLN A 28 -13.10 11.62 -2.75
CA GLN A 28 -13.08 13.02 -2.33
C GLN A 28 -11.65 13.59 -2.17
N ARG A 29 -10.68 13.06 -2.91
CA ARG A 29 -9.26 13.42 -2.90
C ARG A 29 -8.64 13.17 -4.29
N PRO A 30 -7.55 13.86 -4.66
CA PRO A 30 -6.87 13.59 -5.92
C PRO A 30 -6.44 12.13 -6.05
N MET A 31 -6.58 11.54 -7.25
CA MET A 31 -6.19 10.17 -7.51
C MET A 31 -4.66 10.01 -7.39
N THR A 32 -4.22 9.31 -6.34
CA THR A 32 -2.83 8.91 -6.13
C THR A 32 -2.80 7.53 -5.46
N ALA A 33 -1.66 6.86 -5.48
CA ALA A 33 -1.53 5.54 -4.84
C ALA A 33 -1.75 5.63 -3.32
N GLY A 34 -1.29 6.72 -2.69
CA GLY A 34 -1.51 6.99 -1.27
C GLY A 34 -3.00 7.20 -0.97
N HIS A 35 -3.63 8.21 -1.59
CA HIS A 35 -5.03 8.55 -1.30
C HIS A 35 -6.01 7.41 -1.59
N LEU A 36 -5.84 6.73 -2.73
CA LEU A 36 -6.70 5.60 -3.07
C LEU A 36 -6.41 4.39 -2.17
N GLY A 37 -5.14 4.17 -1.80
CA GLY A 37 -4.74 3.12 -0.86
C GLY A 37 -5.36 3.31 0.53
N GLU A 38 -5.28 4.51 1.09
CA GLU A 38 -5.93 4.91 2.35
C GLU A 38 -7.44 4.69 2.29
N TRP A 39 -8.09 5.17 1.23
CA TRP A 39 -9.54 5.01 1.05
C TRP A 39 -9.92 3.52 0.99
N ILE A 40 -9.24 2.71 0.18
CA ILE A 40 -9.48 1.25 0.10
C ILE A 40 -9.28 0.60 1.47
N ALA A 41 -8.19 0.93 2.17
CA ALA A 41 -7.86 0.37 3.46
C ALA A 41 -8.92 0.70 4.52
N SER A 42 -9.41 1.94 4.55
CA SER A 42 -10.50 2.34 5.45
C SER A 42 -11.79 1.56 5.23
N ARG A 43 -12.12 1.23 3.97
CA ARG A 43 -13.32 0.46 3.64
C ARG A 43 -13.19 -1.03 3.95
N ILE A 44 -12.01 -1.62 3.72
CA ILE A 44 -11.81 -3.07 3.87
C ILE A 44 -11.45 -3.43 5.31
N PHE A 45 -10.58 -2.66 5.96
CA PHE A 45 -10.02 -3.01 7.28
C PHE A 45 -10.59 -2.18 8.43
N ASP A 46 -11.67 -1.43 8.18
CA ASP A 46 -12.35 -0.59 9.16
C ASP A 46 -11.38 0.36 9.89
N ILE A 47 -10.69 1.18 9.10
CA ILE A 47 -9.70 2.16 9.58
C ILE A 47 -10.36 3.54 9.60
N GLU A 48 -10.30 4.21 10.75
CA GLU A 48 -10.54 5.63 10.87
C GLU A 48 -9.31 6.39 10.35
N LEU A 49 -9.47 7.11 9.23
CA LEU A 49 -8.40 7.95 8.70
C LEU A 49 -8.26 9.23 9.51
N GLU A 50 -7.03 9.68 9.72
CA GLU A 50 -6.74 10.96 10.37
C GLU A 50 -7.16 12.12 9.46
N GLU A 51 -7.89 13.10 10.00
CA GLU A 51 -8.36 14.27 9.23
C GLU A 51 -7.25 15.30 8.97
N SER A 52 -6.19 15.26 9.78
CA SER A 52 -5.10 16.25 9.77
C SER A 52 -3.76 15.59 9.47
N ALA A 53 -3.04 16.12 8.48
CA ALA A 53 -1.67 15.70 8.12
C ALA A 53 -0.60 16.12 9.15
N THR A 54 -0.97 16.48 10.37
CA THR A 54 -0.04 16.94 11.43
C THR A 54 0.88 15.84 11.95
N ASN A 55 0.52 14.56 11.80
CA ASN A 55 1.41 13.43 12.06
C ASN A 55 1.66 12.66 10.75
N SER A 56 2.72 13.03 10.03
CA SER A 56 3.03 12.46 8.71
C SER A 56 3.34 10.95 8.69
N ALA A 57 3.41 10.29 9.85
CA ALA A 57 3.72 8.88 9.98
C ALA A 57 2.49 7.99 10.22
N VAL A 58 1.32 8.57 10.52
CA VAL A 58 0.10 7.82 10.87
C VAL A 58 -1.02 8.28 9.96
N ASP A 59 -1.61 7.33 9.22
CA ASP A 59 -2.73 7.63 8.32
C ASP A 59 -4.08 7.36 8.98
N GLY A 60 -4.10 6.52 10.03
CA GLY A 60 -5.34 6.19 10.71
C GLY A 60 -5.18 5.23 11.89
N ARG A 61 -6.33 4.76 12.39
CA ARG A 61 -6.45 3.77 13.48
C ARG A 61 -7.50 2.71 13.15
N PHE A 62 -7.23 1.47 13.51
CA PHE A 62 -8.25 0.42 13.41
C PHE A 62 -9.40 0.69 14.39
N ARG A 63 -10.64 0.67 13.89
CA ARG A 63 -11.85 0.92 14.71
C ARG A 63 -12.29 -0.31 15.49
N VAL A 64 -12.04 -1.51 14.96
CA VAL A 64 -12.54 -2.78 15.51
C VAL A 64 -11.51 -3.91 15.41
N GLY A 65 -11.85 -5.04 16.02
CA GLY A 65 -11.08 -6.28 15.92
C GLY A 65 -9.83 -6.30 16.81
N PRO A 66 -8.91 -7.24 16.59
CA PRO A 66 -7.75 -7.46 17.47
C PRO A 66 -6.77 -6.28 17.52
N LEU A 67 -6.83 -5.38 16.53
CA LEU A 67 -5.96 -4.22 16.43
C LEU A 67 -6.67 -2.91 16.81
N GLN A 68 -7.86 -2.97 17.40
CA GLN A 68 -8.64 -1.78 17.76
C GLN A 68 -7.79 -0.74 18.52
N GLY A 69 -7.86 0.51 18.08
CA GLY A 69 -7.12 1.65 18.65
C GLY A 69 -5.66 1.77 18.21
N ARG A 70 -5.10 0.73 17.57
CA ARG A 70 -3.72 0.73 17.05
C ARG A 70 -3.62 1.61 15.82
N THR A 71 -2.52 2.36 15.74
CA THR A 71 -2.20 3.23 14.61
C THR A 71 -1.71 2.45 13.42
N VAL A 72 -1.95 2.99 12.23
CA VAL A 72 -1.54 2.37 10.98
C VAL A 72 -1.07 3.42 9.97
N ASN A 73 -0.05 3.04 9.21
CA ASN A 73 0.38 3.75 8.01
C ASN A 73 0.11 2.85 6.79
N VAL A 74 -0.72 3.35 5.88
CA VAL A 74 -1.18 2.66 4.70
C VAL A 74 -0.26 2.97 3.54
N LYS A 75 0.19 1.94 2.83
CA LYS A 75 1.05 2.11 1.65
C LYS A 75 0.55 1.27 0.51
N TRP A 76 0.48 1.86 -0.67
CA TRP A 76 0.20 1.09 -1.88
C TRP A 76 1.36 1.17 -2.86
N TYR A 77 2.03 0.02 -3.03
CA TYR A 77 3.02 -0.16 -4.09
C TYR A 77 2.38 -0.90 -5.26
N LEU A 78 2.27 -0.25 -6.42
CA LEU A 78 1.72 -0.88 -7.64
C LEU A 78 2.54 -2.09 -8.14
N LYS A 79 3.69 -2.36 -7.50
CA LYS A 79 4.55 -3.52 -7.73
C LYS A 79 5.35 -3.82 -6.46
N GLN A 80 5.43 -5.08 -6.05
CA GLN A 80 6.17 -5.50 -4.85
C GLN A 80 7.63 -5.83 -5.23
N GLU A 81 8.56 -4.96 -4.83
CA GLU A 81 9.98 -5.02 -5.21
C GLU A 81 10.92 -5.20 -4.00
N GLY A 82 10.38 -5.60 -2.84
CA GLY A 82 11.15 -5.84 -1.62
C GLY A 82 11.52 -4.59 -0.82
N ILE A 83 11.00 -3.43 -1.21
CA ILE A 83 11.23 -2.14 -0.54
C ILE A 83 9.99 -1.67 0.21
N LEU A 84 10.21 -0.95 1.31
CA LEU A 84 9.17 -0.34 2.14
C LEU A 84 9.69 1.01 2.68
N ASP A 85 8.89 2.07 2.52
CA ASP A 85 9.21 3.38 3.08
C ASP A 85 8.93 3.37 4.58
N THR A 86 9.95 3.36 5.42
CA THR A 86 9.77 3.31 6.88
C THR A 86 9.89 4.69 7.53
N SER A 87 9.19 4.85 8.64
CA SER A 87 9.26 5.98 9.56
C SER A 87 9.94 5.55 10.86
N SER A 88 10.68 6.46 11.48
CA SER A 88 11.23 6.28 12.83
C SER A 88 10.23 6.63 13.93
N SER A 89 8.99 6.99 13.59
CA SER A 89 7.98 7.37 14.58
C SER A 89 7.74 6.27 15.60
N ALA A 90 7.83 6.64 16.88
CA ALA A 90 7.49 5.75 17.99
C ALA A 90 5.97 5.59 18.17
N THR A 91 5.15 6.44 17.53
CA THR A 91 3.69 6.40 17.66
C THR A 91 3.02 5.50 16.64
N LEU A 92 3.78 4.88 15.73
CA LEU A 92 3.24 4.01 14.68
C LEU A 92 3.34 2.55 15.13
N ASP A 93 2.20 1.86 15.18
CA ASP A 93 2.11 0.45 15.55
C ASP A 93 2.31 -0.46 14.32
N TYR A 94 1.64 -0.15 13.19
CA TYR A 94 1.63 -1.03 12.02
C TYR A 94 1.80 -0.32 10.67
N TYR A 95 2.43 -1.01 9.70
CA TYR A 95 2.28 -0.69 8.28
C TYR A 95 1.29 -1.65 7.64
N LEU A 96 0.25 -1.11 7.00
CA LEU A 96 -0.65 -1.87 6.14
C LEU A 96 -0.28 -1.63 4.68
N VAL A 97 0.32 -2.63 4.05
CA VAL A 97 0.92 -2.50 2.72
C VAL A 97 0.10 -3.27 1.71
N LEU A 98 -0.54 -2.55 0.79
CA LEU A 98 -1.20 -3.10 -0.39
C LEU A 98 -0.16 -3.18 -1.52
N THR A 99 -0.15 -4.28 -2.28
CA THR A 99 0.78 -4.40 -3.41
C THR A 99 0.16 -4.98 -4.67
N GLY A 100 0.61 -4.48 -5.82
CA GLY A 100 0.45 -5.15 -7.11
C GLY A 100 1.38 -6.37 -7.26
N PRO A 101 1.64 -6.85 -8.50
CA PRO A 101 2.41 -8.06 -8.75
C PRO A 101 3.80 -8.06 -8.10
N ARG A 102 4.24 -9.23 -7.61
CA ARG A 102 5.62 -9.46 -7.14
C ARG A 102 6.58 -9.45 -8.34
N SER A 103 7.74 -8.86 -8.17
CA SER A 103 8.80 -8.85 -9.18
C SER A 103 10.15 -8.78 -8.50
N ALA A 104 11.16 -9.40 -9.13
CA ALA A 104 12.53 -9.07 -8.79
C ALA A 104 12.78 -7.57 -9.03
N ALA A 105 13.65 -6.97 -8.22
CA ALA A 105 14.22 -5.67 -8.51
C ALA A 105 14.97 -5.79 -9.85
N GLY A 106 14.45 -5.16 -10.89
CA GLY A 106 14.92 -5.33 -12.26
C GLY A 106 14.62 -4.10 -13.11
N SER A 107 15.15 -4.07 -14.33
CA SER A 107 15.00 -2.94 -15.25
C SER A 107 13.54 -2.50 -15.41
N SER A 108 13.30 -1.19 -15.43
CA SER A 108 11.99 -0.60 -15.74
C SER A 108 11.56 -0.82 -17.20
N ARG A 109 12.44 -1.33 -18.09
CA ARG A 109 12.10 -1.60 -19.49
C ARG A 109 11.05 -2.70 -19.58
N ALA A 110 9.99 -2.43 -20.35
CA ALA A 110 8.89 -3.34 -20.68
C ALA A 110 7.99 -3.81 -19.51
N GLY A 111 8.19 -3.28 -18.29
CA GLY A 111 7.32 -3.56 -17.14
C GLY A 111 6.23 -2.51 -16.95
N THR A 112 5.01 -2.94 -16.63
CA THR A 112 3.93 -2.04 -16.17
C THR A 112 3.81 -2.07 -14.64
N ARG A 113 3.19 -1.03 -14.07
CA ARG A 113 2.80 -0.94 -12.67
C ARG A 113 1.27 -0.81 -12.62
N PRO A 114 0.54 -1.93 -12.79
CA PRO A 114 -0.92 -1.87 -12.90
C PRO A 114 -1.55 -1.41 -11.59
N TRP A 115 -2.67 -0.68 -11.71
CA TRP A 115 -3.53 -0.31 -10.58
C TRP A 115 -4.35 -1.50 -10.12
N CYS A 116 -3.68 -2.49 -9.52
CA CYS A 116 -4.32 -3.66 -8.98
C CYS A 116 -3.70 -4.11 -7.66
N LEU A 117 -4.46 -4.90 -6.91
CA LEU A 117 -4.11 -5.44 -5.62
C LEU A 117 -3.93 -6.95 -5.74
N ARG A 118 -2.69 -7.42 -5.61
CA ARG A 118 -2.34 -8.84 -5.61
C ARG A 118 -2.09 -9.40 -4.23
N ALA A 119 -1.63 -8.58 -3.28
CA ALA A 119 -1.36 -8.99 -1.92
C ALA A 119 -1.55 -7.83 -0.93
N VAL A 120 -1.78 -8.18 0.33
CA VAL A 120 -1.80 -7.26 1.46
C VAL A 120 -0.91 -7.82 2.57
N TYR A 121 -0.14 -6.94 3.20
CA TYR A 121 0.78 -7.25 4.28
C TYR A 121 0.53 -6.34 5.47
N LEU A 122 0.66 -6.89 6.66
CA LEU A 122 0.61 -6.16 7.93
C LEU A 122 1.95 -6.34 8.64
N PHE A 123 2.76 -5.29 8.64
CA PHE A 123 4.04 -5.27 9.36
C PHE A 123 3.86 -4.63 10.72
N ASP A 124 4.37 -5.29 11.75
CA ASP A 124 4.64 -4.66 13.05
C ASP A 124 5.80 -3.66 12.88
N ALA A 125 5.53 -2.38 13.16
CA ALA A 125 6.47 -1.30 12.89
C ALA A 125 7.67 -1.31 13.84
N GLU A 126 7.47 -1.69 15.10
CA GLU A 126 8.53 -1.82 16.10
C GLU A 126 9.44 -2.99 15.76
N ARG A 127 8.86 -4.17 15.54
CA ARG A 127 9.63 -5.35 15.15
C ARG A 127 10.41 -5.14 13.86
N LEU A 128 9.80 -4.49 12.85
CA LEU A 128 10.48 -4.20 11.59
C LEU A 128 11.69 -3.27 11.81
N ARG A 129 11.53 -2.24 12.65
CA ARG A 129 12.60 -1.31 13.00
C ARG A 129 13.74 -2.02 13.73
N ASP A 130 13.44 -2.80 14.76
CA ASP A 130 14.44 -3.55 15.52
C ASP A 130 15.24 -4.50 14.61
N GLU A 131 14.54 -5.20 13.71
CA GLU A 131 15.19 -6.09 12.73
C GLU A 131 16.01 -5.32 11.67
N GLN A 132 15.68 -4.05 11.36
CA GLN A 132 16.47 -3.19 10.47
C GLN A 132 17.72 -2.66 11.19
N ASP A 133 17.57 -2.20 12.43
CA ASP A 133 18.63 -1.68 13.27
C ASP A 133 19.68 -2.75 13.59
N ALA A 134 19.23 -3.97 13.95
CA ALA A 134 20.11 -5.11 14.18
C ALA A 134 20.96 -5.49 12.95
N ARG A 135 20.50 -5.14 11.75
CA ARG A 135 21.23 -5.35 10.48
C ARG A 135 22.03 -4.14 10.02
N GLY A 136 21.93 -3.00 10.71
CA GLY A 136 22.56 -1.74 10.30
C GLY A 136 22.01 -1.17 8.98
N VAL A 137 20.76 -1.48 8.62
CA VAL A 137 20.12 -0.97 7.39
C VAL A 137 19.59 0.44 7.65
N LYS A 138 19.85 1.37 6.73
CA LYS A 138 19.27 2.72 6.81
C LYS A 138 17.74 2.65 6.69
N THR A 139 17.05 3.18 7.69
CA THR A 139 15.60 3.41 7.70
C THR A 139 15.24 4.65 6.87
N GLY A 140 14.03 4.69 6.31
CA GLY A 140 13.54 5.82 5.53
C GLY A 140 12.92 5.40 4.20
N VAL A 141 13.10 6.22 3.17
CA VAL A 141 12.55 5.96 1.83
C VAL A 141 13.27 4.76 1.21
N ALA A 142 12.47 3.83 0.66
CA ALA A 142 12.89 2.62 -0.02
C ALA A 142 13.82 1.71 0.81
N SER A 143 13.55 1.57 2.12
CA SER A 143 14.30 0.63 2.95
C SER A 143 14.10 -0.81 2.50
N SER A 144 15.19 -1.57 2.41
CA SER A 144 15.18 -2.98 2.03
C SER A 144 14.57 -3.84 3.13
N VAL A 145 13.61 -4.70 2.77
CA VAL A 145 12.92 -5.62 3.66
C VAL A 145 13.15 -7.05 3.16
N LEU A 146 13.61 -7.94 4.04
CA LEU A 146 13.95 -9.31 3.67
C LEU A 146 12.70 -10.07 3.22
N ARG A 147 12.89 -11.03 2.31
CA ARG A 147 11.79 -11.86 1.81
C ARG A 147 11.01 -12.56 2.92
N ARG A 148 11.71 -13.11 3.93
CA ARG A 148 11.06 -13.74 5.10
C ARG A 148 10.11 -12.79 5.83
N GLN A 149 10.47 -11.51 5.96
CA GLN A 149 9.66 -10.51 6.64
C GLN A 149 8.38 -10.21 5.84
N TRP A 150 8.47 -10.14 4.50
CA TRP A 150 7.29 -10.05 3.64
C TRP A 150 6.39 -11.28 3.74
N ASP A 151 6.97 -12.47 3.74
CA ASP A 151 6.18 -13.71 3.80
C ASP A 151 5.49 -13.89 5.17
N GLU A 152 6.11 -13.46 6.27
CA GLU A 152 5.50 -13.44 7.62
C GLU A 152 4.41 -12.37 7.77
N ALA A 153 4.58 -11.22 7.11
CA ALA A 153 3.63 -10.10 7.20
C ALA A 153 2.37 -10.32 6.34
N GLU A 154 2.36 -11.27 5.40
CA GLU A 154 1.25 -11.44 4.46
C GLU A 154 -0.06 -11.85 5.17
N ILE A 155 -1.11 -11.07 4.94
CA ILE A 155 -2.49 -11.34 5.41
C ILE A 155 -3.42 -11.72 4.25
N TYR A 156 -3.03 -11.42 3.01
CA TYR A 156 -3.73 -11.79 1.78
C TYR A 156 -2.73 -11.92 0.62
N PRO A 157 -2.85 -12.95 -0.26
CA PRO A 157 -3.89 -13.96 -0.30
C PRO A 157 -3.68 -15.12 0.69
N ARG A 158 -2.48 -15.27 1.26
CA ARG A 158 -2.24 -16.28 2.28
C ARG A 158 -2.63 -15.74 3.64
N ASP A 159 -3.45 -16.51 4.36
CA ASP A 159 -3.85 -16.21 5.72
C ASP A 159 -2.84 -16.79 6.72
N CYS A 160 -1.60 -16.30 6.68
CA CYS A 160 -0.49 -16.80 7.50
C CYS A 160 -0.15 -15.91 8.70
N ASN A 161 -0.58 -14.66 8.72
CA ASN A 161 -0.26 -13.72 9.79
C ASN A 161 -1.26 -13.83 10.95
N PRO A 162 -0.81 -14.13 12.19
CA PRO A 162 -1.71 -14.31 13.32
C PRO A 162 -2.29 -12.99 13.88
N LEU A 163 -1.72 -11.83 13.52
CA LEU A 163 -2.14 -10.53 14.06
C LEU A 163 -3.49 -10.07 13.53
N LEU A 164 -3.80 -10.40 12.27
CA LEU A 164 -5.04 -10.01 11.63
C LEU A 164 -5.47 -11.07 10.62
N ARG A 165 -6.61 -11.70 10.88
CA ARG A 165 -7.25 -12.64 9.97
C ARG A 165 -8.18 -11.88 9.02
N VAL A 166 -8.00 -12.07 7.72
CA VAL A 166 -8.87 -11.44 6.71
C VAL A 166 -10.14 -12.26 6.56
N SER A 167 -11.29 -11.65 6.82
CA SER A 167 -12.59 -12.31 6.69
C SER A 167 -12.94 -12.64 5.23
N ALA A 168 -13.86 -13.58 5.03
CA ALA A 168 -14.36 -13.92 3.69
C ALA A 168 -14.92 -12.69 2.95
N HIS A 169 -15.64 -11.80 3.64
CA HIS A 169 -16.15 -10.57 3.04
C HIS A 169 -15.03 -9.64 2.57
N GLN A 170 -14.00 -9.44 3.40
CA GLN A 170 -12.82 -8.65 3.03
C GLN A 170 -12.08 -9.26 1.83
N VAL A 171 -11.95 -10.59 1.77
CA VAL A 171 -11.38 -11.30 0.62
C VAL A 171 -12.16 -11.01 -0.66
N GLU A 172 -13.50 -11.03 -0.63
CA GLU A 172 -14.30 -10.71 -1.80
C GLU A 172 -14.11 -9.26 -2.26
N LEU A 173 -14.02 -8.30 -1.33
CA LEU A 173 -13.70 -6.90 -1.67
C LEU A 173 -12.30 -6.76 -2.28
N LEU A 174 -11.29 -7.45 -1.75
CA LEU A 174 -9.93 -7.44 -2.28
C LEU A 174 -9.87 -8.03 -3.71
N LYS A 175 -10.68 -9.04 -4.02
CA LYS A 175 -10.76 -9.65 -5.35
C LYS A 175 -11.29 -8.69 -6.42
N LEU A 176 -12.19 -7.77 -6.07
CA LEU A 176 -12.68 -6.74 -7.01
C LEU A 176 -11.55 -5.86 -7.54
N LEU A 177 -10.43 -5.78 -6.81
CA LEU A 177 -9.28 -4.94 -7.12
C LEU A 177 -8.11 -5.73 -7.73
N ALA A 178 -8.28 -7.03 -8.00
CA ALA A 178 -7.17 -7.90 -8.41
C ALA A 178 -6.68 -7.64 -9.85
N GLY A 179 -7.51 -7.02 -10.70
CA GLY A 179 -7.23 -6.76 -12.11
C GLY A 179 -7.35 -7.99 -12.99
#